data_AF-A0A2A8S966-F1
#
_entry.id   AF-A0A2A8S966-F1
#
_cell.length_a   1.000
_cell.length_b   1.000
_cell.length_c   1.000
_cell.angle_alpha   90.00
_cell.angle_beta   90.00
_cell.angle_gamma   90.00
#
_symmetry.space_group_name_H-M   'P 1'
#
loop_
_entity.id
_entity.type
_entity.pdbx_description
1 polymer ?
#
loop_
_entity_poly.entity_id
_entity_poly.type
_entity_poly.pdbx_seq_one_letter_code
_entity_poly.pdbx_strand_id
1 'polypeptide(L)' 'MPEQNKANPDDRSDNVEKLQEAVYNTIENMNEAREAAEFSNAQDRAAIEAKNERRMESIEGMRKEIKEEAAYRNK' A
#
# COMPACT_ATOMS: atom_id res chain seq x y z
N MET A 1 28.76 18.71 3.33
CA MET A 1 27.39 19.19 3.06
C MET A 1 26.58 17.96 2.68
N PRO A 2 25.53 17.55 3.42
CA PRO A 2 24.73 16.41 2.98
C PRO A 2 23.86 16.89 1.82
N GLU A 3 24.01 16.24 0.67
CA GLU A 3 23.10 16.37 -0.46
C GLU A 3 21.67 16.16 0.04
N GLN A 4 20.93 17.26 0.08
CA GLN A 4 19.49 17.23 0.11
C GLN A 4 19.08 16.45 -1.14
N ASN A 5 18.63 15.21 -0.92
CA ASN A 5 17.95 14.40 -1.90
C ASN A 5 16.69 15.17 -2.31
N LYS A 6 16.86 16.17 -3.20
CA LYS A 6 15.78 16.77 -3.94
C LYS A 6 15.18 15.60 -4.69
N ALA A 7 14.04 15.12 -4.21
CA ALA A 7 13.16 14.33 -5.06
C ALA A 7 13.14 15.06 -6.40
N ASN A 8 13.51 14.36 -7.47
CA ASN A 8 13.31 14.90 -8.80
C ASN A 8 11.90 15.49 -8.84
N PRO A 9 11.66 16.56 -9.60
CA PRO A 9 10.31 16.87 -10.03
C PRO A 9 9.84 15.77 -11.01
N ASP A 10 9.99 14.50 -10.62
CA ASP A 10 9.22 13.40 -11.15
C ASP A 10 7.77 13.81 -10.98
N ASP A 11 7.03 13.63 -12.06
CA ASP A 11 5.68 14.10 -12.23
C ASP A 11 4.78 13.53 -11.13
N ARG A 12 4.71 14.21 -9.97
CA ARG A 12 3.95 13.78 -8.79
C ARG A 12 2.45 13.62 -9.06
N SER A 13 1.99 13.98 -10.27
CA SER A 13 0.65 13.68 -10.73
C SER A 13 0.38 12.18 -10.86
N ASP A 14 1.39 11.35 -11.14
CA ASP A 14 1.25 9.91 -11.29
C ASP A 14 1.41 9.13 -9.96
N ASN A 15 2.06 9.72 -8.95
CA ASN A 15 2.26 9.07 -7.65
C ASN A 15 0.94 8.76 -6.92
N VAL A 16 -0.04 9.66 -7.00
CA VAL A 16 -1.37 9.42 -6.41
C VAL A 16 -2.04 8.23 -7.08
N GLU A 17 -1.98 8.14 -8.41
CA GLU A 17 -2.59 7.05 -9.18
C GLU A 17 -1.90 5.71 -8.92
N LYS A 18 -0.56 5.68 -8.92
CA LYS A 18 0.23 4.48 -8.58
C LYS A 18 -0.02 4.02 -7.15
N LEU A 19 -0.10 4.93 -6.17
CA LEU A 19 -0.40 4.58 -4.79
C LEU A 19 -1.83 4.06 -4.65
N GLN A 20 -2.80 4.63 -5.36
CA GLN A 20 -4.18 4.14 -5.39
C GLN A 20 -4.26 2.73 -6.00
N GLU A 21 -3.57 2.50 -7.12
CA GLU A 21 -3.47 1.18 -7.75
C GLU A 21 -2.79 0.17 -6.83
N ALA A 22 -1.68 0.54 -6.17
CA ALA A 22 -1.00 -0.32 -5.21
C ALA A 22 -1.89 -0.68 -4.02
N VAL A 23 -2.68 0.28 -3.51
CA VAL A 23 -3.67 0.02 -2.44
C VAL A 23 -4.75 -0.95 -2.94
N TYR A 24 -5.31 -0.72 -4.12
CA TYR A 24 -6.33 -1.60 -4.71
C TYR A 24 -5.80 -3.03 -4.88
N ASN A 25 -4.66 -3.19 -5.54
CA ASN A 25 -3.99 -4.47 -5.75
C ASN A 25 -3.67 -5.15 -4.41
N THR A 26 -3.24 -4.40 -3.40
CA THR A 26 -2.94 -4.98 -2.07
C THR A 26 -4.21 -5.50 -1.40
N ILE A 27 -5.34 -4.79 -1.53
CA ILE A 27 -6.63 -5.21 -0.98
C ILE A 27 -7.14 -6.47 -1.70
N GLU A 28 -7.07 -6.53 -3.03
CA GLU A 28 -7.43 -7.75 -3.78
C GLU A 28 -6.56 -8.93 -3.36
N ASN A 29 -5.23 -8.76 -3.33
CA ASN A 29 -4.31 -9.80 -2.87
C ASN A 29 -4.58 -10.28 -1.43
N MET A 30 -5.06 -9.39 -0.56
CA MET A 30 -5.45 -9.76 0.81
C MET A 30 -6.72 -10.62 0.82
N ASN A 31 -7.71 -10.26 0.01
CA ASN A 31 -8.96 -11.00 -0.11
C ASN A 31 -8.73 -12.38 -0.73
N GLU A 32 -7.99 -12.46 -1.84
CA GLU A 32 -7.62 -13.73 -2.47
C GLU A 32 -6.82 -14.62 -1.52
N ALA A 33 -5.86 -14.05 -0.79
CA ALA A 33 -5.11 -14.81 0.20
C ALA A 33 -6.02 -15.33 1.32
N ARG A 34 -7.02 -14.54 1.74
CA ARG A 34 -7.99 -14.96 2.76
C ARG A 34 -8.89 -16.09 2.26
N GLU A 35 -9.33 -16.04 1.00
CA GLU A 35 -10.09 -17.15 0.38
C GLU A 35 -9.22 -18.42 0.29
N ALA A 36 -7.96 -18.29 -0.12
CA ALA A 36 -7.01 -19.41 -0.10
C ALA A 36 -6.75 -19.94 1.32
N ALA A 37 -6.81 -19.08 2.35
CA ALA A 37 -6.68 -19.45 3.74
C ALA A 37 -7.81 -20.37 4.25
N GLU A 38 -8.99 -20.33 3.62
CA GLU A 38 -10.12 -21.20 3.99
C GLU A 38 -9.88 -22.68 3.62
N PHE A 39 -9.07 -22.93 2.60
CA PHE A 39 -8.77 -24.28 2.10
C PHE A 39 -7.40 -24.81 2.56
N SER A 40 -6.64 -24.02 3.30
CA SER A 40 -5.29 -24.38 3.76
C SER A 40 -5.25 -24.79 5.23
N ASN A 41 -4.10 -25.33 5.67
CA ASN A 41 -3.93 -25.80 7.04
C ASN A 41 -3.84 -24.63 8.03
N ALA A 42 -3.97 -24.93 9.33
CA ALA A 42 -3.99 -23.92 10.38
C ALA A 42 -2.70 -23.06 10.43
N GLN A 43 -1.55 -23.63 10.08
CA GLN A 43 -0.28 -22.91 10.08
C GLN A 43 -0.22 -21.90 8.92
N ASP A 44 -0.59 -22.34 7.72
CA ASP A 44 -0.61 -21.49 6.53
C ASP A 44 -1.64 -20.38 6.65
N ARG A 45 -2.82 -20.69 7.21
CA ARG A 45 -3.84 -19.69 7.54
C ARG A 45 -3.32 -18.61 8.48
N ALA A 46 -2.66 -18.99 9.58
CA ALA A 46 -2.09 -18.02 10.52
C ALA A 46 -1.00 -17.15 9.87
N ALA A 47 -0.17 -17.73 8.99
CA ALA A 47 0.84 -16.99 8.25
C ALA A 47 0.22 -15.99 7.25
N ILE A 48 -0.86 -16.38 6.58
CA ILE A 48 -1.63 -15.51 5.68
C ILE A 48 -2.27 -14.36 6.46
N GLU A 49 -2.93 -14.64 7.58
CA GLU A 49 -3.55 -13.63 8.44
C GLU A 49 -2.51 -12.61 8.93
N ALA A 50 -1.37 -13.06 9.48
CA ALA A 50 -0.28 -12.18 9.90
C ALA A 50 0.37 -11.38 8.75
N LYS A 51 0.35 -11.90 7.52
CA LYS A 51 0.80 -11.16 6.33
C LYS A 51 -0.23 -10.09 5.93
N ASN A 52 -1.51 -10.40 6.04
CA ASN A 52 -2.60 -9.48 5.76
C ASN A 52 -2.66 -8.34 6.79
N GLU A 53 -2.39 -8.61 8.07
CA GLU A 53 -2.26 -7.57 9.10
C GLU A 53 -1.18 -6.54 8.75
N ARG A 54 0.03 -7.00 8.40
CA ARG A 54 1.12 -6.10 7.97
C ARG A 54 0.78 -5.31 6.70
N ARG A 55 0.01 -5.90 5.78
CA ARG A 55 -0.47 -5.19 4.59
C ARG A 55 -1.46 -4.08 4.94
N MET A 56 -2.30 -4.25 5.97
CA MET A 56 -3.20 -3.18 6.43
C MET A 56 -2.42 -1.97 6.93
N GLU A 57 -1.38 -2.18 7.73
CA GLU A 57 -0.50 -1.09 8.21
C GLU A 57 0.16 -0.37 7.02
N SER A 58 0.63 -1.12 6.02
CA SER A 58 1.20 -0.54 4.80
C SER A 58 0.18 0.27 4.00
N ILE A 59 -1.06 -0.21 3.89
CA ILE A 59 -2.15 0.52 3.22
C ILE A 59 -2.47 1.83 3.96
N GLU A 60 -2.44 1.83 5.29
CA GLU A 60 -2.69 3.04 6.07
C GLU A 60 -1.63 4.11 5.81
N GLY A 61 -0.36 3.72 5.73
CA GLY A 61 0.75 4.58 5.31
C GLY A 61 0.52 5.16 3.90
N MET A 62 0.22 4.30 2.93
CA MET A 62 -0.06 4.72 1.55
C MET A 62 -1.26 5.67 1.46
N ARG A 63 -2.34 5.41 2.21
CA ARG A 63 -3.52 6.30 2.27
C ARG A 63 -3.18 7.67 2.82
N LYS A 64 -2.29 7.74 3.82
CA LYS A 64 -1.82 9.01 4.36
C LYS A 64 -1.01 9.78 3.32
N GLU A 65 -0.09 9.11 2.63
CA GLU A 65 0.71 9.71 1.55
C GLU A 65 -0.17 10.23 0.40
N ILE A 66 -1.15 9.44 -0.06
CA ILE A 66 -2.13 9.85 -1.07
C ILE A 66 -2.83 11.15 -0.67
N LYS A 67 -3.25 11.26 0.61
CA LYS A 67 -3.94 12.43 1.12
C LYS A 67 -3.03 13.66 1.15
N GLU A 68 -1.78 13.49 1.55
CA GLU A 68 -0.79 14.57 1.59
C GLU A 68 -0.45 15.07 0.17
N GLU A 69 -0.24 14.17 -0.79
CA GLU A 69 0.04 14.52 -2.19
C GLU A 69 -1.17 15.16 -2.88
N ALA A 70 -2.39 14.64 -2.64
CA ALA A 70 -3.62 15.25 -3.16
C ALA A 70 -3.85 16.67 -2.59
N ALA A 71 -3.48 16.92 -1.34
CA ALA A 71 -3.54 18.24 -0.74
C ALA A 71 -2.48 19.19 -1.31
N TYR A 72 -1.28 18.70 -1.61
CA TYR A 72 -0.23 19.48 -2.27
C TYR A 72 -0.62 19.88 -3.70
N ARG A 73 -1.28 18.99 -4.45
CA ARG A 73 -1.73 19.25 -5.84
C ARG A 73 -2.82 20.32 -5.96
N ASN A 74 -3.61 20.55 -4.91
CA ASN A 74 -4.69 21.53 -4.88
C ASN A 74 -4.25 22.94 -4.42
N LYS A 75 -2.94 23.18 -4.25
CA LYS A 75 -2.40 24.42 -3.69
C LYS A 75 -1.49 25.13 -4.70
#